data_AF-A0A958SID8-F1
#
_entry.id   AF-A0A958SID8-F1
#
_cell.length_a   1.000
_cell.length_b   1.000
_cell.length_c   1.000
_cell.angle_alpha   90.00
_cell.angle_beta   90.00
_cell.angle_gamma   90.00
#
_symmetry.space_group_name_H-M   'P 1'
#
loop_
_entity.id
_entity.type
_entity.pdbx_description
1 polymer ?
#
loop_
_entity_poly.entity_id
_entity_poly.type
_entity_poly.pdbx_seq_one_letter_code
_entity_poly.pdbx_strand_id
1 'polypeptide(L)'
;FEAPKLETLGGDVYVNSDAKFEAPNLETVGGHVYVNREAKFEAPKLESKNNKDAKLKCHQALHDSLKRKGLILIDGILSWILSEKTIGEVTAFEIRIVGKKDISFAVRKGNLYSHGETIEKAIEDLRYKISDRDASEFEHWRDDLDMEVSIEDAIAAYRTITGACETGVKLFVESIKVPEKLTPNIIVELTSGKYGNDNFKSFLNGEQQ
;
A
#
# COMPACT_ATOMS: atom_id res chain seq x y z
N PHE A 1 23.53 -11.26 -21.56
CA PHE A 1 23.56 -10.07 -20.69
C PHE A 1 24.39 -10.39 -19.47
N GLU A 2 25.35 -9.54 -19.17
CA GLU A 2 26.28 -9.71 -18.03
C GLU A 2 26.04 -8.59 -17.03
N ALA A 3 25.83 -8.97 -15.77
CA ALA A 3 25.52 -8.06 -14.67
C ALA A 3 26.47 -8.31 -13.48
N PRO A 4 27.77 -8.03 -13.63
CA PRO A 4 28.78 -8.43 -12.64
C PRO A 4 28.64 -7.70 -11.30
N LYS A 5 27.93 -6.58 -11.23
CA LYS A 5 27.67 -5.82 -10.00
C LYS A 5 26.26 -6.00 -9.44
N LEU A 6 25.45 -6.86 -10.08
CA LEU A 6 24.09 -7.09 -9.64
C LEU A 6 24.10 -8.02 -8.42
N GLU A 7 23.70 -7.50 -7.27
CA GLU A 7 23.66 -8.23 -6.00
C GLU A 7 22.24 -8.68 -5.64
N THR A 8 21.23 -7.87 -5.97
CA THR A 8 19.83 -8.13 -5.62
C THR A 8 18.92 -7.80 -6.81
N LEU A 9 17.86 -8.59 -6.98
CA LEU A 9 16.83 -8.35 -8.00
C LEU A 9 15.44 -8.44 -7.34
N GLY A 10 14.67 -7.35 -7.42
CA GLY A 10 13.38 -7.25 -6.71
C GLY A 10 12.21 -7.99 -7.37
N GLY A 11 12.24 -8.16 -8.68
CA GLY A 11 11.20 -8.85 -9.45
C GLY A 11 11.59 -10.25 -9.90
N ASP A 12 11.03 -10.67 -11.03
CA ASP A 12 11.30 -11.95 -11.68
C ASP A 12 12.47 -11.86 -12.67
N VAL A 13 13.11 -13.00 -12.91
CA VAL A 13 14.11 -13.17 -13.97
C VAL A 13 13.52 -14.05 -15.05
N TYR A 14 13.47 -13.55 -16.28
CA TYR A 14 13.07 -14.32 -17.45
C TYR A 14 14.26 -14.45 -18.40
N VAL A 15 14.75 -15.66 -18.61
CA VAL A 15 15.79 -15.97 -19.60
C VAL A 15 15.17 -16.84 -20.69
N ASN A 16 14.96 -16.23 -21.87
CA ASN A 16 14.22 -16.82 -22.98
C ASN A 16 15.14 -17.20 -24.15
N SER A 17 14.69 -18.17 -24.96
CA SER A 17 15.38 -18.61 -26.18
C SER A 17 16.85 -18.98 -25.90
N ASP A 18 17.79 -18.67 -26.79
CA ASP A 18 19.23 -18.93 -26.64
C ASP A 18 19.96 -17.88 -25.77
N ALA A 19 19.24 -17.10 -24.96
CA ALA A 19 19.86 -16.03 -24.18
C ALA A 19 20.75 -16.57 -23.05
N LYS A 20 21.89 -15.90 -22.84
CA LYS A 20 22.75 -16.11 -21.68
C LYS A 20 22.62 -14.94 -20.70
N PHE A 21 22.37 -15.23 -19.43
CA PHE A 21 22.36 -14.26 -18.33
C PHE A 21 23.39 -14.66 -17.27
N GLU A 22 24.35 -13.78 -17.01
CA GLU A 22 25.42 -13.99 -16.03
C GLU A 22 25.38 -12.91 -14.96
N ALA A 23 25.19 -13.31 -13.70
CA ALA A 23 25.19 -12.43 -12.55
C ALA A 23 25.97 -13.08 -11.40
N PRO A 24 27.32 -13.05 -11.43
CA PRO A 24 28.18 -13.75 -10.48
C PRO A 24 28.01 -13.30 -9.03
N ASN A 25 27.53 -12.08 -8.82
CA ASN A 25 27.31 -11.50 -7.49
C ASN A 25 25.84 -11.52 -7.05
N LEU A 26 24.91 -12.09 -7.83
CA LEU A 26 23.50 -12.09 -7.49
C LEU A 26 23.23 -13.05 -6.33
N GLU A 27 22.77 -12.51 -5.21
CA GLU A 27 22.52 -13.23 -3.96
C GLU A 27 21.04 -13.57 -3.79
N THR A 28 20.13 -12.68 -4.23
CA THR A 28 18.68 -12.83 -4.02
C THR A 28 17.84 -12.35 -5.21
N VAL A 29 16.77 -13.10 -5.49
CA VAL A 29 15.69 -12.74 -6.42
C VAL A 29 14.38 -12.71 -5.64
N GLY A 30 13.64 -11.61 -5.73
CA GLY A 30 12.40 -11.42 -4.98
C GLY A 30 11.20 -12.15 -5.59
N GLY A 31 11.21 -12.32 -6.91
CA GLY A 31 10.23 -13.10 -7.67
C GLY A 31 10.75 -14.48 -8.06
N HIS A 32 10.27 -14.96 -9.19
CA HIS A 32 10.61 -16.25 -9.79
C HIS A 32 11.73 -16.11 -10.81
N VAL A 33 12.50 -17.19 -10.96
CA VAL A 33 13.48 -17.31 -12.03
C VAL A 33 12.96 -18.33 -13.04
N TYR A 34 12.64 -17.87 -14.23
CA TYR A 34 12.17 -18.67 -15.36
C TYR A 34 13.27 -18.75 -16.41
N VAL A 35 13.73 -19.97 -16.70
CA VAL A 35 14.76 -20.24 -17.71
C VAL A 35 14.17 -21.20 -18.72
N ASN A 36 14.06 -20.76 -19.97
CA ASN A 36 13.60 -21.62 -21.06
C ASN A 36 14.66 -22.68 -21.41
N ARG A 37 14.23 -23.76 -22.07
CA ARG A 37 15.04 -24.98 -22.29
C ARG A 37 16.42 -24.73 -22.94
N GLU A 38 16.53 -23.71 -23.78
CA GLU A 38 17.76 -23.39 -24.54
C GLU A 38 18.58 -22.25 -23.91
N ALA A 39 18.06 -21.61 -22.86
CA ALA A 39 18.68 -20.47 -22.20
C ALA A 39 19.72 -20.91 -21.16
N LYS A 40 20.65 -19.99 -20.85
CA LYS A 40 21.69 -20.17 -19.83
C LYS A 40 21.56 -19.10 -18.75
N PHE A 41 21.47 -19.51 -17.49
CA PHE A 41 21.43 -18.64 -16.32
C PHE A 41 22.54 -19.02 -15.34
N GLU A 42 23.47 -18.10 -15.07
CA GLU A 42 24.62 -18.31 -14.19
C GLU A 42 24.60 -17.29 -13.04
N ALA A 43 24.16 -17.74 -11.86
CA ALA A 43 24.14 -16.96 -10.61
C ALA A 43 24.64 -17.83 -9.45
N PRO A 44 25.97 -18.05 -9.32
CA PRO A 44 26.57 -19.01 -8.39
C PRO A 44 26.34 -18.68 -6.91
N LYS A 45 26.04 -17.42 -6.57
CA LYS A 45 25.73 -16.99 -5.20
C LYS A 45 24.23 -17.04 -4.86
N LEU A 46 23.36 -17.32 -5.83
CA LEU A 46 21.93 -17.32 -5.60
C LEU A 46 21.55 -18.53 -4.75
N GLU A 47 21.04 -18.29 -3.54
CA GLU A 47 20.58 -19.37 -2.66
C GLU A 47 19.30 -19.99 -3.22
N SER A 48 19.39 -21.21 -3.77
CA SER A 48 18.26 -21.93 -4.41
C SER A 48 17.29 -22.57 -3.40
N LYS A 49 16.85 -21.83 -2.38
CA LYS A 49 15.80 -22.26 -1.48
C LYS A 49 14.69 -21.25 -1.60
N ASN A 50 13.44 -21.70 -1.74
CA ASN A 50 12.24 -20.87 -1.76
C ASN A 50 12.10 -20.14 -0.41
N ASN A 51 12.97 -19.16 -0.20
CA ASN A 51 13.13 -18.43 1.02
C ASN A 51 11.99 -17.43 1.09
N LYS A 52 11.06 -17.68 2.02
CA LYS A 52 9.87 -16.86 2.19
C LYS A 52 10.21 -15.38 2.47
N ASP A 53 11.41 -15.12 2.99
CA ASP A 53 11.89 -13.78 3.31
C ASP A 53 12.67 -13.13 2.16
N ALA A 54 12.96 -13.84 1.07
CA ALA A 54 13.76 -13.30 -0.05
C ALA A 54 13.12 -12.03 -0.63
N LYS A 55 11.80 -12.05 -0.84
CA LYS A 55 11.05 -10.89 -1.32
C LYS A 55 11.20 -9.68 -0.41
N LEU A 56 11.07 -9.88 0.91
CA LEU A 56 11.21 -8.81 1.89
C LEU A 56 12.64 -8.25 1.91
N LYS A 57 13.66 -9.12 1.93
CA LYS A 57 15.08 -8.73 1.92
C LYS A 57 15.46 -7.98 0.64
N CYS A 58 15.01 -8.45 -0.53
CA CYS A 58 15.23 -7.76 -1.79
C CYS A 58 14.59 -6.38 -1.79
N HIS A 59 13.34 -6.26 -1.33
CA HIS A 59 12.66 -4.97 -1.25
C HIS A 59 13.40 -3.99 -0.33
N GLN A 60 13.89 -4.45 0.83
CA GLN A 60 14.68 -3.64 1.76
C GLN A 60 16.01 -3.20 1.13
N ALA A 61 16.79 -4.13 0.58
CA ALA A 61 18.08 -3.82 -0.04
C ALA A 61 17.94 -2.88 -1.25
N LEU A 62 16.91 -3.09 -2.08
CA LEU A 62 16.59 -2.21 -3.20
C LEU A 62 16.19 -0.82 -2.71
N HIS A 63 15.31 -0.75 -1.71
CA HIS A 63 14.89 0.51 -1.11
C HIS A 63 16.09 1.31 -0.58
N ASP A 64 16.98 0.67 0.17
CA ASP A 64 18.18 1.31 0.71
C ASP A 64 19.13 1.78 -0.39
N SER A 65 19.32 0.98 -1.45
CA SER A 65 20.15 1.32 -2.59
C SER A 65 19.61 2.54 -3.36
N LEU A 66 18.29 2.61 -3.56
CA LEU A 66 17.62 3.74 -4.18
C LEU A 66 17.68 4.98 -3.27
N LYS A 67 17.42 4.82 -1.98
CA LYS A 67 17.43 5.94 -1.02
C LYS A 67 18.81 6.58 -0.92
N ARG A 68 19.89 5.78 -0.95
CA ARG A 68 21.28 6.29 -1.03
C ARG A 68 21.54 7.16 -2.27
N LYS A 69 20.76 6.98 -3.34
CA LYS A 69 20.83 7.78 -4.57
C LYS A 69 19.80 8.92 -4.61
N GLY A 70 19.08 9.17 -3.52
CA GLY A 70 18.02 10.18 -3.46
C GLY A 70 16.74 9.78 -4.20
N LEU A 71 16.52 8.48 -4.39
CA LEU A 71 15.36 7.92 -5.08
C LEU A 71 14.50 7.09 -4.13
N ILE A 72 13.20 7.03 -4.43
CA ILE A 72 12.25 6.14 -3.75
C ILE A 72 11.38 5.44 -4.79
N LEU A 73 11.11 4.16 -4.56
CA LEU A 73 10.18 3.37 -5.38
C LEU A 73 8.91 3.15 -4.55
N ILE A 74 7.80 3.70 -5.02
CA ILE A 74 6.50 3.64 -4.33
C ILE A 74 5.47 3.13 -5.34
N ASP A 75 4.77 2.04 -5.03
CA ASP A 75 3.79 1.40 -5.93
C ASP A 75 4.32 1.15 -7.36
N GLY A 76 5.62 0.83 -7.49
CA GLY A 76 6.29 0.64 -8.79
C GLY A 76 6.67 1.94 -9.53
N ILE A 77 6.39 3.11 -8.95
CA ILE A 77 6.73 4.41 -9.51
C ILE A 77 8.03 4.90 -8.87
N LEU A 78 9.08 5.02 -9.69
CA LEU A 78 10.38 5.54 -9.25
C LEU A 78 10.35 7.07 -9.25
N SER A 79 10.72 7.67 -8.12
CA SER A 79 10.68 9.12 -7.92
C SER A 79 11.92 9.63 -7.20
N TRP A 80 12.36 10.84 -7.55
CA TRP A 80 13.35 11.61 -6.80
C TRP A 80 12.75 12.13 -5.51
N ILE A 81 13.49 12.03 -4.41
CA ILE A 81 13.13 12.62 -3.11
C ILE A 81 13.65 14.06 -3.10
N LEU A 82 12.73 15.04 -3.05
CA LEU A 82 13.07 16.46 -2.96
C LEU A 82 13.10 16.91 -1.49
N SER A 83 12.13 16.46 -0.69
CA SER A 83 12.10 16.68 0.75
C SER A 83 11.43 15.49 1.48
N GLU A 84 11.82 15.26 2.74
CA GLU A 84 11.28 14.21 3.61
C GLU A 84 11.01 14.84 4.98
N LYS A 85 9.78 14.69 5.51
CA LYS A 85 9.39 15.19 6.83
C LYS A 85 8.57 14.14 7.57
N THR A 86 9.00 13.81 8.78
CA THR A 86 8.30 12.88 9.65
C THR A 86 7.62 13.62 10.79
N ILE A 87 6.33 13.35 11.01
CA ILE A 87 5.54 13.85 12.13
C ILE A 87 4.82 12.66 12.74
N GLY A 88 5.22 12.27 13.96
CA GLY A 88 4.71 11.06 14.61
C GLY A 88 5.02 9.81 13.78
N GLU A 89 3.98 9.01 13.48
CA GLU A 89 4.09 7.77 12.69
C GLU A 89 4.05 7.98 11.17
N VAL A 90 3.89 9.23 10.72
CA VAL A 90 3.66 9.57 9.31
C VAL A 90 4.88 10.26 8.74
N THR A 91 5.40 9.73 7.62
CA THR A 91 6.46 10.37 6.81
C THR A 91 5.85 10.93 5.53
N ALA A 92 5.93 12.25 5.32
CA ALA A 92 5.58 12.89 4.07
C ALA A 92 6.84 13.13 3.21
N PHE A 93 6.71 12.92 1.92
CA PHE A 93 7.74 13.12 0.91
C PHE A 93 7.22 14.10 -0.13
N GLU A 94 8.03 15.09 -0.46
CA GLU A 94 7.92 15.82 -1.72
C GLU A 94 8.79 15.10 -2.73
N ILE A 95 8.20 14.68 -3.84
CA ILE A 95 8.85 13.82 -4.82
C ILE A 95 8.68 14.36 -6.24
N ARG A 96 9.57 13.93 -7.14
CA ARG A 96 9.42 14.13 -8.59
C ARG A 96 9.57 12.79 -9.28
N ILE A 97 8.50 12.34 -9.93
CA ILE A 97 8.52 11.10 -10.71
C ILE A 97 9.63 11.18 -11.76
N VAL A 98 10.45 10.13 -11.88
CA VAL A 98 11.54 10.08 -12.86
C VAL A 98 10.94 10.22 -14.27
N GLY A 99 11.46 11.18 -15.04
CA GLY A 99 10.96 11.49 -16.39
C GLY A 99 9.81 12.51 -16.43
N LYS A 100 9.28 12.96 -15.28
CA LYS A 100 8.32 14.06 -15.20
C LYS A 100 8.96 15.33 -14.65
N LYS A 101 8.36 16.49 -14.96
CA LYS A 101 8.81 17.81 -14.48
C LYS A 101 8.09 18.23 -13.21
N ASP A 102 6.82 17.83 -13.08
CA ASP A 102 5.95 18.24 -11.99
C ASP A 102 6.34 17.58 -10.67
N ILE A 103 6.09 18.31 -9.59
CA ILE A 103 6.25 17.82 -8.23
C ILE A 103 4.98 17.06 -7.83
N SER A 104 5.15 16.01 -7.05
CA SER A 104 4.07 15.25 -6.44
C SER A 104 4.43 14.99 -4.98
N PHE A 105 3.47 14.53 -4.20
CA PHE A 105 3.68 14.21 -2.80
C PHE A 105 3.36 12.73 -2.57
N ALA A 106 4.09 12.13 -1.65
CA ALA A 106 3.79 10.80 -1.16
C ALA A 106 3.79 10.79 0.36
N VAL A 107 2.94 9.97 0.96
CA VAL A 107 2.87 9.84 2.41
C VAL A 107 3.02 8.38 2.78
N ARG A 108 3.76 8.10 3.85
CA ARG A 108 4.00 6.77 4.38
C ARG A 108 3.57 6.69 5.84
N LYS A 109 2.86 5.62 6.18
CA LYS A 109 2.61 5.19 7.57
C LYS A 109 2.92 3.70 7.67
N GLY A 110 3.92 3.32 8.47
CA GLY A 110 4.45 1.96 8.48
C GLY A 110 4.94 1.52 7.10
N ASN A 111 4.36 0.44 6.55
CA ASN A 111 4.68 -0.11 5.23
C ASN A 111 3.79 0.41 4.09
N LEU A 112 2.76 1.21 4.40
CA LEU A 112 1.80 1.72 3.44
C LEU A 112 2.28 3.05 2.86
N TYR A 113 2.04 3.23 1.56
CA TYR A 113 2.31 4.47 0.86
C TYR A 113 1.08 4.94 0.07
N SER A 114 0.90 6.26 0.01
CA SER A 114 -0.05 6.94 -0.85
C SER A 114 0.66 8.00 -1.67
N HIS A 115 0.06 8.37 -2.80
CA HIS A 115 0.50 9.47 -3.64
C HIS A 115 -0.58 10.54 -3.65
N GLY A 116 -0.20 11.78 -3.90
CA GLY A 116 -1.13 12.88 -4.10
C GLY A 116 -0.46 14.05 -4.81
N GLU A 117 -1.24 14.87 -5.49
CA GLU A 117 -0.76 16.13 -6.09
C GLU A 117 -0.39 17.18 -5.02
N THR A 118 -0.86 16.98 -3.79
CA THR A 118 -0.60 17.79 -2.59
C THR A 118 -0.41 16.87 -1.38
N ILE A 119 0.24 17.33 -0.31
CA ILE A 119 0.38 16.56 0.95
C ILE A 119 -1.00 16.18 1.50
N GLU A 120 -1.97 17.09 1.43
CA GLU A 120 -3.33 16.90 1.92
C GLU A 120 -4.02 15.76 1.17
N LYS A 121 -4.06 15.81 -0.16
CA LYS A 121 -4.53 14.71 -1.02
C LYS A 121 -3.79 13.39 -0.76
N ALA A 122 -2.48 13.40 -0.52
CA ALA A 122 -1.74 12.18 -0.23
C ALA A 122 -2.08 11.59 1.15
N ILE A 123 -2.24 12.42 2.19
CA ILE A 123 -2.70 11.99 3.52
C ILE A 123 -4.13 11.44 3.43
N GLU A 124 -4.97 12.08 2.64
CA GLU A 124 -6.34 11.66 2.38
C GLU A 124 -6.41 10.33 1.64
N ASP A 125 -5.67 10.16 0.54
CA ASP A 125 -5.58 8.88 -0.20
C ASP A 125 -4.95 7.76 0.66
N LEU A 126 -4.10 8.09 1.65
CA LEU A 126 -3.60 7.11 2.62
C LEU A 126 -4.72 6.62 3.55
N ARG A 127 -5.59 7.53 4.02
CA ARG A 127 -6.76 7.15 4.86
C ARG A 127 -7.66 6.16 4.14
N TYR A 128 -7.81 6.30 2.83
CA TYR A 128 -8.68 5.43 2.04
C TYR A 128 -7.99 4.17 1.46
N LYS A 129 -6.65 4.08 1.42
CA LYS A 129 -5.96 2.81 1.09
C LYS A 129 -5.96 1.77 2.20
N ILE A 130 -6.39 2.12 3.42
CA ILE A 130 -6.60 1.17 4.52
C ILE A 130 -7.93 0.44 4.28
N SER A 131 -7.95 -0.55 3.39
CA SER A 131 -9.17 -1.34 3.12
C SER A 131 -8.95 -2.84 3.04
N ASP A 132 -7.77 -3.33 3.45
CA ASP A 132 -7.49 -4.78 3.52
C ASP A 132 -7.61 -5.30 4.96
N ARG A 133 -8.49 -4.67 5.74
CA ARG A 133 -8.81 -5.08 7.11
C ARG A 133 -10.08 -5.90 7.07
N ASP A 134 -9.98 -7.11 7.57
CA ASP A 134 -11.09 -8.03 7.82
C ASP A 134 -12.16 -7.32 8.65
N ALA A 135 -13.44 -7.54 8.32
CA ALA A 135 -14.56 -6.99 9.07
C ALA A 135 -14.58 -7.47 10.54
N SER A 136 -13.87 -8.56 10.85
CA SER A 136 -13.66 -9.05 12.21
C SER A 136 -13.08 -7.99 13.17
N GLU A 137 -12.25 -7.07 12.67
CA GLU A 137 -11.69 -6.00 13.52
C GLU A 137 -12.77 -5.05 14.08
N PHE A 138 -13.94 -4.95 13.43
CA PHE A 138 -15.02 -4.05 13.84
C PHE A 138 -16.16 -4.76 14.58
N GLU A 139 -16.06 -6.07 14.86
CA GLU A 139 -17.11 -6.78 15.57
C GLU A 139 -17.34 -6.27 16.99
N HIS A 140 -16.29 -5.78 17.65
CA HIS A 140 -16.39 -5.18 18.98
C HIS A 140 -17.29 -3.94 19.02
N TRP A 141 -17.62 -3.31 17.88
CA TRP A 141 -18.57 -2.20 17.83
C TRP A 141 -20.00 -2.64 18.16
N ARG A 142 -20.30 -3.94 18.05
CA ARG A 142 -21.59 -4.52 18.47
C ARG A 142 -21.80 -4.44 19.98
N ASP A 143 -20.72 -4.41 20.75
CA ASP A 143 -20.77 -4.42 22.22
C ASP A 143 -21.19 -3.06 22.80
N ASP A 144 -20.88 -1.97 22.08
CA ASP A 144 -21.24 -0.59 22.46
C ASP A 144 -21.43 0.29 21.22
N LEU A 145 -22.68 0.53 20.83
CA LEU A 145 -23.02 1.34 19.65
C LEU A 145 -22.90 2.87 19.87
N ASP A 146 -22.64 3.30 21.11
CA ASP A 146 -22.49 4.70 21.50
C ASP A 146 -21.03 5.05 21.88
N MET A 147 -20.11 4.10 21.73
CA MET A 147 -18.68 4.33 21.88
C MET A 147 -18.20 5.39 20.89
N GLU A 148 -17.31 6.26 21.34
CA GLU A 148 -16.71 7.28 20.48
C GLU A 148 -15.66 6.66 19.57
N VAL A 149 -15.78 6.91 18.27
CA VAL A 149 -14.89 6.38 17.25
C VAL A 149 -14.28 7.51 16.43
N SER A 150 -13.06 7.30 15.94
CA SER A 150 -12.42 8.28 15.07
C SER A 150 -13.08 8.28 13.68
N ILE A 151 -12.98 9.40 12.97
CA ILE A 151 -13.42 9.46 11.55
C ILE A 151 -12.65 8.45 10.68
N GLU A 152 -11.40 8.14 11.04
CA GLU A 152 -10.57 7.17 10.33
C GLU A 152 -11.13 5.76 10.50
N ASP A 153 -11.50 5.38 11.72
CA ASP A 153 -12.12 4.08 12.00
C ASP A 153 -13.54 3.99 11.42
N ALA A 154 -14.31 5.08 11.43
CA ALA A 154 -15.63 5.14 10.80
C ALA A 154 -15.56 4.89 9.28
N ILE A 155 -14.62 5.53 8.59
CA ILE A 155 -14.39 5.34 7.16
C ILE A 155 -13.93 3.91 6.87
N ALA A 156 -12.99 3.40 7.68
CA ALA A 156 -12.47 2.04 7.53
C ALA A 156 -13.56 1.00 7.75
N ALA A 157 -14.28 1.08 8.87
CA ALA A 157 -15.39 0.18 9.21
C ALA A 157 -16.45 0.17 8.11
N TYR A 158 -16.93 1.36 7.70
CA TYR A 158 -17.98 1.46 6.70
C TYR A 158 -17.54 0.84 5.37
N ARG A 159 -16.31 1.11 4.89
CA ARG A 159 -15.81 0.55 3.63
C ARG A 159 -15.57 -0.96 3.69
N THR A 160 -14.98 -1.43 4.77
CA THR A 160 -14.72 -2.86 5.00
C THR A 160 -16.03 -3.65 5.04
N ILE A 161 -17.02 -3.19 5.82
CA ILE A 161 -18.28 -3.91 6.04
C ILE A 161 -19.19 -3.84 4.80
N THR A 162 -19.23 -2.70 4.12
CA THR A 162 -20.20 -2.47 3.03
C THR A 162 -19.65 -2.70 1.64
N GLY A 163 -18.33 -2.75 1.48
CA GLY A 163 -17.67 -2.73 0.18
C GLY A 163 -17.81 -1.40 -0.57
N ALA A 164 -18.17 -0.31 0.12
CA ALA A 164 -18.30 1.00 -0.51
C ALA A 164 -16.96 1.46 -1.13
N CYS A 165 -17.03 1.97 -2.36
CA CYS A 165 -15.85 2.45 -3.06
C CYS A 165 -15.26 3.68 -2.38
N GLU A 166 -13.93 3.80 -2.43
CA GLU A 166 -13.15 4.91 -1.86
C GLU A 166 -13.69 6.28 -2.29
N THR A 167 -13.84 6.49 -3.60
CA THR A 167 -14.33 7.76 -4.15
C THR A 167 -15.71 8.13 -3.62
N GLY A 168 -16.60 7.14 -3.47
CA GLY A 168 -17.96 7.36 -2.99
C GLY A 168 -18.01 7.81 -1.53
N VAL A 169 -17.22 7.15 -0.67
CA VAL A 169 -17.13 7.54 0.75
C VAL A 169 -16.45 8.89 0.91
N LYS A 170 -15.42 9.17 0.11
CA LYS A 170 -14.75 10.49 0.10
C LYS A 170 -15.71 11.63 -0.23
N LEU A 171 -16.41 11.54 -1.36
CA LEU A 171 -17.40 12.56 -1.76
C LEU A 171 -18.51 12.73 -0.72
N PHE A 172 -18.90 11.65 -0.05
CA PHE A 172 -19.90 11.73 1.01
C PHE A 172 -19.38 12.50 2.23
N VAL A 173 -18.18 12.17 2.73
CA VAL A 173 -17.58 12.83 3.89
C VAL A 173 -17.34 14.31 3.62
N GLU A 174 -16.89 14.69 2.42
CA GLU A 174 -16.74 16.09 2.00
C GLU A 174 -18.08 16.84 1.89
N SER A 175 -19.17 16.14 1.60
CA SER A 175 -20.51 16.74 1.44
C SER A 175 -21.21 17.05 2.76
N ILE A 176 -20.69 16.54 3.89
CA ILE A 176 -21.30 16.70 5.21
C ILE A 176 -20.40 17.47 6.17
N LYS A 177 -21.01 18.17 7.12
CA LYS A 177 -20.28 18.64 8.30
C LYS A 177 -20.18 17.47 9.29
N VAL A 178 -19.00 16.86 9.38
CA VAL A 178 -18.77 15.75 10.30
C VAL A 178 -19.01 16.20 11.75
N PRO A 179 -19.86 15.50 12.52
CA PRO A 179 -20.08 15.83 13.93
C PRO A 179 -18.81 15.71 14.78
N GLU A 180 -18.72 16.49 15.87
CA GLU A 180 -17.58 16.42 16.81
C GLU A 180 -17.48 15.06 17.50
N LYS A 181 -18.63 14.39 17.71
CA LYS A 181 -18.70 13.03 18.26
C LYS A 181 -19.26 12.08 17.21
N LEU A 182 -18.49 11.04 16.88
CA LEU A 182 -18.90 9.94 16.01
C LEU A 182 -19.10 8.68 16.84
N THR A 183 -20.18 7.96 16.59
CA THR A 183 -20.48 6.64 17.16
C THR A 183 -21.04 5.73 16.07
N PRO A 184 -21.02 4.40 16.23
CA PRO A 184 -21.67 3.47 15.30
C PRO A 184 -23.12 3.86 14.96
N ASN A 185 -23.92 4.27 15.96
CA ASN A 185 -25.29 4.76 15.75
C ASN A 185 -25.34 6.01 14.88
N ILE A 186 -24.50 7.01 15.17
CA ILE A 186 -24.43 8.25 14.37
C ILE A 186 -24.02 7.94 12.93
N ILE A 187 -23.11 6.98 12.70
CA ILE A 187 -22.69 6.58 11.35
C ILE A 187 -23.86 5.96 10.58
N VAL A 188 -24.66 5.10 11.22
CA VAL A 188 -25.88 4.52 10.62
C VAL A 188 -26.87 5.63 10.22
N GLU A 189 -27.06 6.63 11.08
CA GLU A 189 -27.96 7.76 10.79
C GLU A 189 -27.44 8.65 9.66
N LEU A 190 -26.15 9.04 9.72
CA LEU A 190 -25.51 9.89 8.71
C LEU A 190 -25.57 9.24 7.32
N THR A 191 -25.36 7.93 7.26
CA THR A 191 -25.32 7.18 6.01
C THR A 191 -26.69 6.66 5.57
N SER A 192 -27.79 7.05 6.24
CA SER A 192 -29.14 6.64 5.88
C SER A 192 -29.47 6.99 4.42
N GLY A 193 -29.94 5.99 3.66
CA GLY A 193 -30.22 6.11 2.23
C GLY A 193 -28.98 6.16 1.33
N LYS A 194 -27.78 5.90 1.86
CA LYS A 194 -26.55 5.74 1.09
C LYS A 194 -26.22 4.26 0.86
N TYR A 195 -25.39 4.01 -0.15
CA TYR A 195 -24.96 2.67 -0.53
C TYR A 195 -24.34 1.93 0.66
N GLY A 196 -24.85 0.74 0.96
CA GLY A 196 -24.27 -0.13 1.99
C GLY A 196 -24.76 0.13 3.42
N ASN A 197 -25.60 1.14 3.65
CA ASN A 197 -26.13 1.45 4.99
C ASN A 197 -26.86 0.27 5.63
N ASP A 198 -27.69 -0.45 4.87
CA ASP A 198 -28.40 -1.62 5.37
C ASP A 198 -27.43 -2.73 5.80
N ASN A 199 -26.39 -2.99 5.01
CA ASN A 199 -25.35 -3.99 5.33
C ASN A 199 -24.57 -3.59 6.59
N PHE A 200 -24.22 -2.31 6.72
CA PHE A 200 -23.55 -1.78 7.90
C PHE A 200 -24.42 -1.95 9.16
N LYS A 201 -25.72 -1.67 9.04
CA LYS A 201 -26.69 -1.84 10.11
C LYS A 201 -26.87 -3.32 10.50
N SER A 202 -27.02 -4.21 9.52
CA SER A 202 -27.11 -5.66 9.77
C SER A 202 -25.84 -6.21 10.43
N PHE A 203 -24.66 -5.74 10.03
CA PHE A 203 -23.40 -6.12 10.67
C PHE A 203 -23.36 -5.72 12.15
N LEU A 204 -23.78 -4.49 12.48
CA LEU A 204 -23.81 -4.01 13.87
C LEU A 204 -24.88 -4.72 14.73
N ASN A 205 -25.94 -5.23 14.11
CA ASN A 205 -26.97 -6.01 14.79
C ASN A 205 -26.63 -7.50 14.94
N GLY A 206 -25.49 -7.97 14.39
CA GLY A 206 -25.10 -9.39 14.41
C GLY A 206 -25.94 -10.26 13.46
N GLU A 207 -26.63 -9.66 12.49
CA GLU A 207 -27.43 -10.34 11.48
C GLU A 207 -26.53 -10.65 10.27
N GLN A 208 -25.74 -11.73 10.32
CA GLN A 208 -24.98 -12.18 9.14
C GLN A 208 -25.87 -13.01 8.19
N GLN A 209 -25.77 -12.71 6.90
CA GLN A 209 -25.98 -13.68 5.81
C GLN A 209 -24.70 -14.48 5.58
#